data_AF-A0A537YGH7-F1
#
_entry.id   AF-A0A537YGH7-F1
#
_cell.length_a   1.000
_cell.length_b   1.000
_cell.length_c   1.000
_cell.angle_alpha   90.00
_cell.angle_beta   90.00
_cell.angle_gamma   90.00
#
_symmetry.space_group_name_H-M   'P 1'
#
loop_
_entity.id
_entity.type
_entity.pdbx_description
1 polymer ?
#
loop_
_entity_poly.entity_id
_entity_poly.type
_entity_poly.pdbx_seq_one_letter_code
_entity_poly.pdbx_strand_id
1 'polypeptide(L)'
;MEPLDELDPLATVFPEEDAPLQGLPPLGGSGQARASRRAPVPATRVPFPLDPILAPVFRDFEQSGVRWCLLGLPEERPQGADEEVVVLVDRSALATARRALKANGFAPIPTWGRGPLARFVGYNPRGDHWVILDVATRLTYGPNAELETGAEGGCLERRRWEGGVYVLAADDAFWTLLLHVLLDDPTLLGARPPVFAKTLERLAVEARMEGPLGRVVASFLPERWSTEILVDCVWDGDWDALERLAPVLAAAWGHEQEGAARRRDLANRALRRFSARRLLPPPRGLSVALLGPEPAAKTALAAELGRTFYLPVTFIRMSAPPRSRGGKLTRAWLFVTLVTFWHRYLTGRQRRGKGRLVIFDRYTYDYRLPPAKPARALGKLRRLILGRACPAPDVVVVLDDPTPPKVRKLRPDVPYESVRQRYLDLAQRLPDAIVVEAPGSHEASSGASMDTEQLRRDITAQLWRAYAAAPPTSWLLRLGGLLQR
;
A
#
# COMPACT_ATOMS: atom_id res chain seq x y z
N MET A 1 -5.25 -43.70 -29.42
CA MET A 1 -4.17 -42.77 -29.03
C MET A 1 -4.70 -41.38 -29.30
N GLU A 2 -5.28 -40.76 -28.28
CA GLU A 2 -5.66 -39.35 -28.26
C GLU A 2 -4.81 -38.67 -27.17
N PRO A 3 -4.35 -37.43 -27.38
CA PRO A 3 -3.25 -36.87 -26.61
C PRO A 3 -3.71 -36.32 -25.27
N LEU A 4 -2.78 -36.43 -24.32
CA LEU A 4 -2.77 -35.80 -23.00
C LEU A 4 -2.62 -34.28 -23.16
N ASP A 5 -3.72 -33.54 -23.10
CA ASP A 5 -3.73 -32.08 -22.88
C ASP A 5 -4.63 -31.75 -21.68
N GLU A 6 -4.13 -32.00 -20.48
CA GLU A 6 -4.66 -31.37 -19.26
C GLU A 6 -3.58 -31.34 -18.16
N LEU A 7 -2.46 -30.71 -18.48
CA LEU A 7 -1.56 -30.17 -17.46
C LEU A 7 -2.23 -28.93 -16.88
N ASP A 8 -2.97 -29.13 -15.78
CA ASP A 8 -3.45 -28.13 -14.83
C ASP A 8 -2.47 -26.93 -14.76
N PRO A 9 -2.81 -25.72 -15.25
CA PRO A 9 -1.92 -24.56 -15.20
C PRO A 9 -1.81 -24.11 -13.74
N LEU A 10 -0.86 -24.72 -13.04
CA LEU A 10 -0.65 -24.55 -11.60
C LEU A 10 -0.30 -23.10 -11.27
N ALA A 11 -1.21 -22.47 -10.54
CA ALA A 11 -1.31 -21.04 -10.20
C ALA A 11 -2.02 -20.23 -11.28
N THR A 12 -3.32 -20.02 -11.07
CA THR A 12 -4.02 -18.87 -11.66
C THR A 12 -3.38 -17.62 -11.05
N VAL A 13 -2.38 -17.08 -11.75
CA VAL A 13 -2.02 -15.68 -11.59
C VAL A 13 -3.18 -14.94 -12.24
N PHE A 14 -4.02 -14.30 -11.42
CA PHE A 14 -4.99 -13.36 -11.97
C PHE A 14 -4.20 -12.40 -12.86
N PRO A 15 -4.60 -12.22 -14.13
CA PRO A 15 -3.88 -11.30 -15.02
C PRO A 15 -3.76 -9.96 -14.30
N GLU A 16 -2.55 -9.39 -14.31
CA GLU A 16 -2.38 -7.95 -14.13
C GLU A 16 -3.10 -7.33 -15.32
N GLU A 17 -4.41 -7.10 -15.19
CA GLU A 17 -5.08 -6.13 -16.06
C GLU A 17 -4.49 -4.78 -15.68
N ASP A 18 -3.74 -4.20 -16.61
CA ASP A 18 -3.35 -2.79 -16.56
C ASP A 18 -4.63 -1.98 -16.33
N ALA A 19 -4.85 -1.52 -15.09
CA ALA A 19 -5.96 -0.66 -14.76
C ALA A 19 -5.87 0.58 -15.66
N PRO A 20 -6.84 0.84 -16.54
CA PRO A 20 -6.81 2.01 -17.38
C PRO A 20 -6.96 3.25 -16.50
N LEU A 21 -6.05 4.20 -16.63
CA LEU A 21 -6.25 5.59 -16.21
C LEU A 21 -7.46 6.12 -17.00
N GLN A 22 -8.64 6.10 -16.38
CA GLN A 22 -9.88 6.58 -17.01
C GLN A 22 -9.93 8.11 -17.00
N GLY A 23 -10.24 8.65 -18.18
CA GLY A 23 -10.21 10.07 -18.51
C GLY A 23 -11.35 10.90 -17.92
N LEU A 24 -11.08 12.20 -17.89
CA LEU A 24 -11.96 13.27 -17.38
C LEU A 24 -13.07 13.63 -18.38
N PRO A 25 -14.26 14.02 -17.91
CA PRO A 25 -15.33 14.59 -18.75
C PRO A 25 -15.13 16.11 -18.98
N PRO A 26 -15.75 16.71 -20.01
CA PRO A 26 -15.57 18.13 -20.34
C PRO A 26 -16.79 18.97 -19.94
N LEU A 27 -16.62 20.01 -19.11
CA LEU A 27 -17.55 21.13 -18.91
C LEU A 27 -16.70 22.31 -18.37
N GLY A 28 -16.78 23.58 -18.78
CA GLY A 28 -17.81 24.35 -19.45
C GLY A 28 -18.10 25.62 -18.64
N GLY A 29 -17.73 26.80 -19.16
CA GLY A 29 -18.49 28.05 -18.95
C GLY A 29 -18.16 29.02 -17.79
N SER A 30 -17.52 30.14 -18.18
CA SER A 30 -17.81 31.55 -17.83
C SER A 30 -17.77 32.05 -16.36
N GLY A 31 -16.68 32.76 -16.04
CA GLY A 31 -16.64 34.23 -15.84
C GLY A 31 -17.41 34.88 -14.69
N GLN A 32 -16.70 35.48 -13.72
CA GLN A 32 -16.91 36.88 -13.29
C GLN A 32 -15.90 37.39 -12.23
N ALA A 33 -15.43 38.61 -12.52
CA ALA A 33 -15.17 39.77 -11.65
C ALA A 33 -14.39 39.65 -10.32
N ARG A 34 -13.23 40.32 -10.32
CA ARG A 34 -12.42 40.81 -9.18
C ARG A 34 -13.29 41.37 -8.04
N ALA A 35 -13.13 40.82 -6.84
CA ALA A 35 -13.65 41.39 -5.60
C ALA A 35 -12.52 41.64 -4.58
N SER A 36 -12.62 42.80 -3.95
CA SER A 36 -11.63 43.39 -3.04
C SER A 36 -11.43 42.60 -1.75
N ARG A 37 -10.18 42.61 -1.25
CA ARG A 37 -9.72 42.02 0.01
C ARG A 37 -10.59 42.47 1.20
N ARG A 38 -11.41 41.55 1.73
CA ARG A 38 -12.13 41.72 2.99
C ARG A 38 -11.51 40.80 4.04
N ALA A 39 -11.24 41.35 5.22
CA ALA A 39 -10.64 40.64 6.34
C ALA A 39 -11.54 39.48 6.82
N PRO A 40 -10.98 38.30 7.17
CA PRO A 40 -11.78 37.13 7.49
C PRO A 40 -12.35 37.18 8.92
N VAL A 41 -13.62 36.81 9.02
CA VAL A 41 -14.34 36.48 10.26
C VAL A 41 -13.76 35.17 10.82
N PRO A 42 -13.58 35.00 12.15
CA PRO A 42 -13.02 33.78 12.71
C PRO A 42 -13.95 32.58 12.44
N ALA A 43 -13.55 31.73 11.50
CA ALA A 43 -14.26 30.52 11.15
C ALA A 43 -14.13 29.48 12.27
N THR A 44 -15.27 28.87 12.64
CA THR A 44 -15.32 27.61 13.39
C THR A 44 -14.39 26.62 12.72
N ARG A 45 -13.35 26.15 13.44
CA ARG A 45 -12.29 25.28 12.90
C ARG A 45 -12.88 23.94 12.46
N VAL A 46 -13.17 23.81 11.18
CA VAL A 46 -13.53 22.54 10.56
C VAL A 46 -12.32 21.60 10.70
N PRO A 47 -12.52 20.34 11.13
CA PRO A 47 -11.44 19.36 11.16
C PRO A 47 -10.77 19.26 9.79
N PHE A 48 -9.46 19.12 9.79
CA PHE A 48 -8.69 18.97 8.56
C PHE A 48 -9.14 17.70 7.80
N PRO A 49 -9.35 17.74 6.47
CA PRO A 49 -9.95 16.64 5.71
C PRO A 49 -8.95 15.51 5.45
N LEU A 50 -8.60 14.77 6.50
CA LEU A 50 -7.69 13.63 6.46
C LEU A 50 -8.44 12.33 6.75
N ASP A 51 -7.92 11.20 6.27
CA ASP A 51 -8.50 9.91 6.63
C ASP A 51 -8.50 9.74 8.17
N PRO A 52 -9.62 9.25 8.76
CA PRO A 52 -9.70 9.00 10.19
C PRO A 52 -8.61 8.09 10.76
N ILE A 53 -7.99 7.20 9.96
CA ILE A 53 -6.91 6.33 10.44
C ILE A 53 -5.59 7.08 10.70
N LEU A 54 -5.42 8.30 10.16
CA LEU A 54 -4.24 9.14 10.41
C LEU A 54 -4.31 9.90 11.74
N ALA A 55 -5.52 10.17 12.25
CA ALA A 55 -5.71 10.86 13.52
C ALA A 55 -4.97 10.22 14.72
N PRO A 56 -5.05 8.89 14.95
CA PRO A 56 -4.28 8.27 16.04
C PRO A 56 -2.77 8.26 15.77
N VAL A 57 -2.32 8.15 14.51
CA VAL A 57 -0.90 8.27 14.15
C VAL A 57 -0.33 9.62 14.57
N PHE A 58 -1.00 10.70 14.20
CA PHE A 58 -0.56 12.06 14.50
C PHE A 58 -0.63 12.37 15.99
N ARG A 59 -1.63 11.83 16.69
CA ARG A 59 -1.67 11.87 18.15
C ARG A 59 -0.46 11.18 18.78
N ASP A 60 -0.09 10.00 18.30
CA ASP A 60 1.06 9.25 18.82
C ASP A 60 2.39 9.93 18.49
N PHE A 61 2.49 10.62 17.35
CA PHE A 61 3.62 11.48 17.03
C PHE A 61 3.79 12.57 18.09
N GLU A 62 2.72 13.28 18.41
CA GLU A 62 2.74 14.32 19.46
C GLU A 62 3.11 13.77 20.83
N GLN A 63 2.44 12.69 21.26
CA GLN A 63 2.69 12.08 22.56
C GLN A 63 4.12 11.52 22.69
N SER A 64 4.73 11.14 21.56
CA SER A 64 6.10 10.63 21.52
C SER A 64 7.15 11.70 21.26
N GLY A 65 6.77 12.99 21.21
CA GLY A 65 7.67 14.10 20.94
C GLY A 65 8.28 14.07 19.53
N VAL A 66 7.63 13.40 18.57
CA VAL A 66 8.05 13.44 17.18
C VAL A 66 7.74 14.84 16.65
N ARG A 67 8.76 15.52 16.13
CA ARG A 67 8.58 16.81 15.47
C ARG A 67 8.23 16.58 14.01
N TRP A 68 7.04 17.00 13.57
CA TRP A 68 6.56 16.76 12.22
C TRP A 68 5.63 17.87 11.70
N CYS A 69 5.40 17.91 10.39
CA CYS A 69 4.33 18.68 9.74
C CYS A 69 3.94 18.07 8.39
N LEU A 70 2.77 18.43 7.87
CA LEU A 70 2.32 18.06 6.51
C LEU A 70 2.96 18.95 5.44
N LEU A 71 3.42 18.34 4.34
CA LEU A 71 4.09 19.04 3.23
C LEU A 71 3.15 19.53 2.12
N GLY A 72 1.87 19.27 2.23
CA GLY A 72 0.88 19.69 1.24
C GLY A 72 -0.47 19.07 1.53
N LEU A 73 -1.50 19.59 0.87
CA LEU A 73 -2.88 19.08 0.94
C LEU A 73 -3.31 18.61 -0.43
N PRO A 74 -3.99 17.45 -0.53
CA PRO A 74 -4.76 17.16 -1.72
C PRO A 74 -5.90 18.19 -1.80
N GLU A 75 -5.86 19.10 -2.77
CA GLU A 75 -6.89 20.15 -2.91
C GLU A 75 -8.27 19.58 -3.24
N GLU A 76 -8.34 18.41 -3.90
CA GLU A 76 -9.57 17.65 -4.13
C GLU A 76 -9.20 16.23 -4.53
N ARG A 77 -9.94 15.22 -4.03
CA ARG A 77 -9.72 13.82 -4.43
C ARG A 77 -10.81 13.35 -5.38
N PRO A 78 -10.44 12.62 -6.46
CA PRO A 78 -11.39 11.76 -7.14
C PRO A 78 -11.96 10.75 -6.12
N GLN A 79 -13.27 10.56 -6.15
CA GLN A 79 -13.94 9.61 -5.27
C GLN A 79 -13.37 8.19 -5.50
N GLY A 80 -12.86 7.56 -4.44
CA GLY A 80 -12.30 6.20 -4.49
C GLY A 80 -10.81 6.10 -4.80
N ALA A 81 -10.09 7.22 -4.95
CA ALA A 81 -8.63 7.20 -5.03
C ALA A 81 -7.98 6.98 -3.65
N ASP A 82 -6.86 6.26 -3.61
CA ASP A 82 -6.04 6.10 -2.41
C ASP A 82 -5.56 7.47 -1.89
N GLU A 83 -5.55 7.64 -0.56
CA GLU A 83 -5.08 8.87 0.08
C GLU A 83 -3.55 8.86 0.16
N GLU A 84 -2.87 9.73 -0.59
CA GLU A 84 -1.43 9.94 -0.44
C GLU A 84 -1.17 11.24 0.35
N VAL A 85 -0.47 11.09 1.48
CA VAL A 85 -0.11 12.19 2.39
C VAL A 85 1.39 12.17 2.58
N VAL A 86 2.01 13.35 2.50
CA VAL A 86 3.44 13.50 2.75
C VAL A 86 3.65 14.29 4.05
N VAL A 87 4.40 13.70 4.97
CA VAL A 87 4.81 14.33 6.23
C VAL A 87 6.31 14.55 6.24
N LEU A 88 6.73 15.74 6.66
CA LEU A 88 8.10 16.01 7.05
C LEU A 88 8.26 15.67 8.53
N VAL A 89 9.26 14.86 8.84
CA VAL A 89 9.60 14.44 10.19
C VAL A 89 11.06 14.76 10.44
N ASP A 90 11.37 15.23 11.65
CA ASP A 90 12.75 15.43 12.06
C ASP A 90 13.55 14.13 11.93
N ARG A 91 14.75 14.21 11.33
CA ARG A 91 15.58 13.04 11.03
C ARG A 91 15.91 12.21 12.28
N SER A 92 16.09 12.87 13.43
CA SER A 92 16.37 12.20 14.71
C SER A 92 15.15 11.44 15.25
N ALA A 93 13.94 11.88 14.90
CA ALA A 93 12.68 11.31 15.35
C ALA A 93 12.17 10.15 14.46
N LEU A 94 12.80 9.87 13.31
CA LEU A 94 12.35 8.87 12.34
C LEU A 94 12.13 7.48 12.97
N ALA A 95 13.02 7.03 13.86
CA ALA A 95 12.87 5.72 14.51
C ALA A 95 11.64 5.65 15.43
N THR A 96 11.30 6.77 16.09
CA THR A 96 10.11 6.88 16.94
C THR A 96 8.85 6.98 16.08
N ALA A 97 8.86 7.80 15.02
CA ALA A 97 7.76 7.88 14.06
C ALA A 97 7.42 6.51 13.44
N ARG A 98 8.44 5.72 13.06
CA ARG A 98 8.26 4.34 12.57
C ARG A 98 7.57 3.42 13.56
N ARG A 99 7.89 3.54 14.85
CA ARG A 99 7.25 2.73 15.90
C ARG A 99 5.78 3.12 16.07
N ALA A 100 5.48 4.43 16.10
CA ALA A 100 4.11 4.94 16.16
C ALA A 100 3.29 4.49 14.95
N LEU A 101 3.82 4.61 13.73
CA LEU A 101 3.16 4.12 12.52
C LEU A 101 2.85 2.63 12.59
N LYS A 102 3.84 1.81 12.98
CA LYS A 102 3.65 0.36 13.13
C LYS A 102 2.58 0.03 14.17
N ALA A 103 2.56 0.74 15.30
CA ALA A 103 1.55 0.56 16.35
C ALA A 103 0.13 0.87 15.85
N ASN A 104 0.00 1.80 14.91
CA ASN A 104 -1.26 2.19 14.26
C ASN A 104 -1.59 1.36 13.02
N GLY A 105 -0.90 0.23 12.78
CA GLY A 105 -1.20 -0.68 11.68
C GLY A 105 -0.67 -0.25 10.31
N PHE A 106 0.21 0.75 10.25
CA PHE A 106 0.91 1.10 9.03
C PHE A 106 2.12 0.20 8.79
N ALA A 107 2.27 -0.33 7.58
CA ALA A 107 3.39 -1.17 7.19
C ALA A 107 4.37 -0.39 6.29
N PRO A 108 5.70 -0.53 6.50
CA PRO A 108 6.68 0.06 5.59
C PRO A 108 6.67 -0.65 4.24
N ILE A 109 6.58 0.12 3.15
CA ILE A 109 6.70 -0.37 1.78
C ILE A 109 8.03 0.12 1.20
N PRO A 110 8.93 -0.78 0.75
CA PRO A 110 10.20 -0.37 0.15
C PRO A 110 9.98 0.44 -1.13
N THR A 111 10.40 1.71 -1.11
CA THR A 111 10.46 2.60 -2.26
C THR A 111 11.91 2.76 -2.70
N TRP A 112 12.28 2.10 -3.80
CA TRP A 112 13.65 2.18 -4.30
C TRP A 112 13.82 3.41 -5.20
N GLY A 113 14.80 4.25 -4.87
CA GLY A 113 15.18 5.41 -5.67
C GLY A 113 14.19 6.58 -5.70
N ARG A 114 13.23 6.65 -4.75
CA ARG A 114 12.38 7.84 -4.51
C ARG A 114 12.99 8.79 -3.47
N GLY A 115 14.32 8.80 -3.32
CA GLY A 115 14.99 9.68 -2.36
C GLY A 115 14.79 9.27 -0.89
N PRO A 116 14.90 10.22 0.06
CA PRO A 116 14.87 9.98 1.50
C PRO A 116 13.45 9.76 2.06
N LEU A 117 12.48 9.43 1.20
CA LEU A 117 11.10 9.16 1.54
C LEU A 117 10.95 7.71 1.99
N ALA A 118 10.47 7.52 3.21
CA ALA A 118 10.02 6.21 3.69
C ALA A 118 8.51 6.11 3.53
N ARG A 119 8.05 5.19 2.67
CA ARG A 119 6.63 4.96 2.43
C ARG A 119 6.02 4.01 3.44
N PHE A 120 4.88 4.40 3.99
CA PHE A 120 4.05 3.58 4.86
C PHE A 120 2.65 3.47 4.28
N VAL A 121 2.04 2.31 4.44
CA VAL A 121 0.68 2.07 3.94
C VAL A 121 -0.19 1.55 5.06
N GLY A 122 -1.39 2.11 5.18
CA GLY A 122 -2.47 1.69 6.07
C GLY A 122 -3.70 1.34 5.25
N TYR A 123 -4.59 0.54 5.84
CA TYR A 123 -5.88 0.22 5.24
C TYR A 123 -7.01 0.78 6.09
N ASN A 124 -7.89 1.59 5.50
CA ASN A 124 -9.10 2.06 6.16
C ASN A 124 -10.27 1.12 5.81
N PRO A 125 -10.71 0.23 6.73
CA PRO A 125 -11.82 -0.68 6.45
C PRO A 125 -13.18 0.03 6.31
N ARG A 126 -13.34 1.25 6.86
CA ARG A 126 -14.60 1.99 6.76
C ARG A 126 -14.80 2.58 5.37
N GLY A 127 -13.74 3.19 4.84
CA GLY A 127 -13.73 3.81 3.51
C GLY A 127 -13.29 2.87 2.39
N ASP A 128 -12.87 1.64 2.73
CA ASP A 128 -12.32 0.64 1.81
C ASP A 128 -11.29 1.17 0.82
N HIS A 129 -10.27 1.83 1.33
CA HIS A 129 -9.18 2.33 0.51
C HIS A 129 -7.87 2.27 1.28
N TRP A 130 -6.78 2.44 0.55
CA TRP A 130 -5.44 2.48 1.12
C TRP A 130 -5.06 3.92 1.41
N VAL A 131 -4.39 4.11 2.54
CA VAL A 131 -3.81 5.39 2.94
C VAL A 131 -2.30 5.24 2.89
N ILE A 132 -1.67 5.98 1.98
CA ILE A 132 -0.24 6.04 1.77
C ILE A 132 0.28 7.25 2.52
N LEU A 133 1.17 7.02 3.48
CA LEU A 133 1.88 8.07 4.20
C LEU A 133 3.36 8.02 3.85
N ASP A 134 3.82 9.00 3.10
CA ASP A 134 5.23 9.19 2.78
C ASP A 134 5.88 10.07 3.85
N VAL A 135 6.88 9.50 4.52
CA VAL A 135 7.64 10.18 5.57
C VAL A 135 8.95 10.70 4.99
N ALA A 136 9.00 12.01 4.78
CA ALA A 136 10.20 12.75 4.42
C ALA A 136 11.00 13.09 5.68
N THR A 137 12.32 12.95 5.60
CA THR A 137 13.25 13.53 6.61
C THR A 137 14.13 14.62 6.04
N ARG A 138 14.00 14.85 4.73
CA ARG A 138 14.68 15.87 3.94
C ARG A 138 13.70 16.39 2.90
N LEU A 139 13.80 17.68 2.60
CA LEU A 139 13.13 18.33 1.49
C LEU A 139 14.08 18.23 0.30
N THR A 140 13.75 17.33 -0.60
CA THR A 140 14.50 17.06 -1.80
C THR A 140 13.61 17.19 -3.01
N TYR A 141 14.12 17.84 -4.05
CA TYR A 141 13.43 18.05 -5.30
C TYR A 141 14.24 17.48 -6.48
N GLY A 142 13.61 17.42 -7.64
CA GLY A 142 14.15 16.80 -8.84
C GLY A 142 13.54 15.42 -9.10
N PRO A 143 13.56 14.94 -10.35
CA PRO A 143 12.98 13.65 -10.73
C PRO A 143 13.57 12.47 -9.96
N ASN A 144 14.79 12.61 -9.42
CA ASN A 144 15.49 11.61 -8.62
C ASN A 144 15.83 12.11 -7.21
N ALA A 145 15.14 13.14 -6.69
CA ALA A 145 15.39 13.72 -5.37
C ALA A 145 16.86 14.17 -5.18
N GLU A 146 17.45 14.72 -6.23
CA GLU A 146 18.86 15.09 -6.31
C GLU A 146 19.18 16.51 -5.81
N LEU A 147 18.18 17.36 -5.58
CA LEU A 147 18.36 18.74 -5.10
C LEU A 147 17.90 18.82 -3.64
N GLU A 148 18.83 18.89 -2.68
CA GLU A 148 18.49 18.96 -1.24
C GLU A 148 18.45 20.41 -0.77
N THR A 149 17.48 20.78 0.08
CA THR A 149 17.38 22.16 0.57
C THR A 149 18.14 22.41 1.86
N GLY A 150 18.18 21.41 2.77
CA GLY A 150 18.70 21.61 4.13
C GLY A 150 17.82 22.55 5.00
N ALA A 151 16.64 22.93 4.52
CA ALA A 151 15.75 23.89 5.18
C ALA A 151 14.80 23.23 6.21
N GLU A 152 14.83 21.91 6.35
CA GLU A 152 13.80 21.12 7.02
C GLU A 152 13.66 21.46 8.50
N GLY A 153 14.81 21.67 9.18
CA GLY A 153 14.82 22.08 10.58
C GLY A 153 14.10 23.42 10.78
N GLY A 154 14.40 24.40 9.92
CA GLY A 154 13.74 25.71 9.94
C GLY A 154 12.25 25.63 9.63
N CYS A 155 11.84 24.81 8.66
CA CYS A 155 10.42 24.59 8.37
C CYS A 155 9.68 23.92 9.55
N LEU A 156 10.30 22.92 10.20
CA LEU A 156 9.74 22.25 11.37
C LEU A 156 9.73 23.15 12.63
N GLU A 157 10.59 24.17 12.70
CA GLU A 157 10.56 25.26 13.69
C GLU A 157 9.38 26.18 13.52
N ARG A 158 8.98 26.42 12.28
CA ARG A 158 7.93 27.37 11.94
C ARG A 158 6.57 26.73 11.70
N ARG A 159 6.46 25.41 11.88
CA ARG A 159 5.20 24.67 11.72
C ARG A 159 4.05 25.31 12.52
N ARG A 160 2.85 25.29 11.96
CA ARG A 160 1.64 25.85 12.56
C ARG A 160 0.67 24.73 12.93
N TRP A 161 -0.07 24.92 14.01
CA TRP A 161 -1.15 24.01 14.40
C TRP A 161 -2.47 24.47 13.79
N GLU A 162 -2.99 23.71 12.82
CA GLU A 162 -4.19 24.03 12.07
C GLU A 162 -5.07 22.79 11.94
N GLY A 163 -6.37 22.92 12.22
CA GLY A 163 -7.33 21.82 12.03
C GLY A 163 -7.05 20.54 12.82
N GLY A 164 -6.20 20.56 13.85
CA GLY A 164 -5.81 19.39 14.64
C GLY A 164 -4.53 18.68 14.17
N VAL A 165 -3.78 19.28 13.25
CA VAL A 165 -2.52 18.76 12.73
C VAL A 165 -1.47 19.87 12.61
N TYR A 166 -0.19 19.49 12.52
CA TYR A 166 0.86 20.44 12.16
C TYR A 166 0.99 20.55 10.65
N VAL A 167 0.97 21.79 10.15
CA VAL A 167 1.21 22.13 8.75
C VAL A 167 2.45 23.03 8.65
N LEU A 168 3.03 23.14 7.45
CA LEU A 168 4.05 24.14 7.17
C LEU A 168 3.51 25.56 7.41
N ALA A 169 4.40 26.50 7.76
CA ALA A 169 4.07 27.91 7.65
C ALA A 169 3.68 28.23 6.19
N ALA A 170 2.79 29.20 5.98
CA ALA A 170 2.23 29.47 4.65
C ALA A 170 3.29 29.78 3.58
N ASP A 171 4.37 30.47 3.96
CA ASP A 171 5.50 30.75 3.07
C ASP A 171 6.34 29.49 2.77
N ASP A 172 6.61 28.66 3.77
CA ASP A 172 7.31 27.38 3.56
C ASP A 172 6.46 26.43 2.70
N ALA A 173 5.12 26.43 2.88
CA ALA A 173 4.19 25.68 2.06
C ALA A 173 4.18 26.16 0.61
N PHE A 174 4.17 27.48 0.39
CA PHE A 174 4.27 28.11 -0.93
C PHE A 174 5.51 27.61 -1.67
N TRP A 175 6.69 27.78 -1.05
CA TRP A 175 7.95 27.40 -1.68
C TRP A 175 8.04 25.89 -1.92
N THR A 176 7.54 25.09 -0.97
CA THR A 176 7.54 23.62 -1.12
C THR A 176 6.73 23.18 -2.34
N LEU A 177 5.52 23.71 -2.50
CA LEU A 177 4.64 23.37 -3.61
C LEU A 177 5.17 23.91 -4.94
N LEU A 178 5.70 25.14 -4.95
CA LEU A 178 6.29 25.73 -6.14
C LEU A 178 7.47 24.87 -6.63
N LEU A 179 8.39 24.50 -5.73
CA LEU A 179 9.53 23.66 -6.08
C LEU A 179 9.12 22.27 -6.58
N HIS A 180 8.08 21.67 -5.99
CA HIS A 180 7.53 20.40 -6.47
C HIS A 180 7.05 20.52 -7.93
N VAL A 181 6.27 21.55 -8.25
CA VAL A 181 5.77 21.79 -9.60
C VAL A 181 6.88 22.11 -10.60
N LEU A 182 7.88 22.90 -10.20
CA LEU A 182 8.97 23.29 -11.09
C LEU A 182 9.99 22.15 -11.32
N LEU A 183 10.30 21.36 -10.29
CA LEU A 183 11.50 20.51 -10.28
C LEU A 183 11.19 19.00 -10.27
N ASP A 184 10.08 18.56 -9.68
CA ASP A 184 9.78 17.13 -9.57
C ASP A 184 9.02 16.62 -10.79
N ASP A 185 7.98 17.35 -11.20
CA ASP A 185 7.13 16.99 -12.32
C ASP A 185 6.73 18.22 -13.15
N PRO A 186 7.56 18.61 -14.14
CA PRO A 186 7.28 19.76 -14.99
C PRO A 186 6.04 19.55 -15.87
N THR A 187 5.53 18.31 -16.01
CA THR A 187 4.30 18.06 -16.77
C THR A 187 3.08 18.67 -16.09
N LEU A 188 3.15 18.95 -14.78
CA LEU A 188 2.10 19.62 -14.02
C LEU A 188 1.87 21.07 -14.47
N LEU A 189 2.87 21.71 -15.10
CA LEU A 189 2.74 23.04 -15.71
C LEU A 189 2.07 23.00 -17.10
N GLY A 190 1.99 21.83 -17.72
CA GLY A 190 1.46 21.69 -19.09
C GLY A 190 -0.06 21.90 -19.19
N ALA A 191 -0.79 21.74 -18.09
CA ALA A 191 -2.22 22.07 -18.02
C ALA A 191 -2.41 23.56 -17.70
N ARG A 192 -3.30 24.25 -18.44
CA ARG A 192 -3.60 25.67 -18.19
C ARG A 192 -5.06 25.89 -17.77
N PRO A 193 -5.32 26.41 -16.55
CA PRO A 193 -4.38 26.62 -15.46
C PRO A 193 -3.90 25.30 -14.83
N PRO A 194 -2.71 25.28 -14.19
CA PRO A 194 -2.25 24.11 -13.42
C PRO A 194 -3.25 23.76 -12.33
N VAL A 195 -3.37 22.47 -12.00
CA VAL A 195 -4.29 21.99 -10.94
C VAL A 195 -4.02 22.69 -9.60
N PHE A 196 -2.77 23.06 -9.33
CA PHE A 196 -2.32 23.68 -8.09
C PHE A 196 -2.36 25.20 -8.08
N ALA A 197 -2.75 25.84 -9.20
CA ALA A 197 -2.73 27.30 -9.37
C ALA A 197 -3.45 28.02 -8.24
N LYS A 198 -4.67 27.58 -7.90
CA LYS A 198 -5.47 28.19 -6.84
C LYS A 198 -4.81 28.09 -5.45
N THR A 199 -4.25 26.93 -5.09
CA THR A 199 -3.47 26.84 -3.84
C THR A 199 -2.24 27.73 -3.87
N LEU A 200 -1.48 27.76 -4.96
CA LEU A 200 -0.29 28.59 -5.07
C LEU A 200 -0.63 30.08 -4.97
N GLU A 201 -1.68 30.55 -5.65
CA GLU A 201 -2.21 31.92 -5.55
C GLU A 201 -2.65 32.26 -4.12
N ARG A 202 -3.34 31.34 -3.44
CA ARG A 202 -3.76 31.51 -2.04
C ARG A 202 -2.55 31.65 -1.11
N LEU A 203 -1.54 30.79 -1.29
CA LEU A 203 -0.32 30.79 -0.47
C LEU A 203 0.58 31.98 -0.78
N ALA A 204 0.60 32.46 -2.03
CA ALA A 204 1.36 33.63 -2.47
C ALA A 204 1.03 34.89 -1.66
N VAL A 205 -0.21 35.02 -1.15
CA VAL A 205 -0.64 36.15 -0.28
C VAL A 205 0.22 36.25 0.99
N GLU A 206 0.62 35.12 1.55
CA GLU A 206 1.39 35.03 2.79
C GLU A 206 2.86 34.67 2.56
N ALA A 207 3.27 34.49 1.30
CA ALA A 207 4.62 34.09 0.94
C ALA A 207 5.63 35.16 1.36
N ARG A 208 6.61 34.77 2.17
CA ARG A 208 7.74 35.59 2.58
C ARG A 208 9.01 35.09 1.92
N MET A 209 9.88 36.02 1.58
CA MET A 209 11.13 35.74 0.87
C MET A 209 12.26 35.34 1.82
N GLU A 210 12.19 35.79 3.08
CA GLU A 210 13.23 35.56 4.10
C GLU A 210 13.09 34.22 4.85
N GLY A 211 12.06 33.42 4.53
CA GLY A 211 11.85 32.10 5.11
C GLY A 211 13.02 31.13 4.78
N PRO A 212 13.15 30.01 5.51
CA PRO A 212 14.18 29.01 5.25
C PRO A 212 14.24 28.59 3.78
N LEU A 213 13.09 28.23 3.18
CA LEU A 213 13.05 27.85 1.77
C LEU A 213 13.23 29.04 0.82
N GLY A 214 12.65 30.20 1.12
CA GLY A 214 12.83 31.40 0.31
C GLY A 214 14.29 31.80 0.14
N ARG A 215 15.09 31.74 1.22
CA ARG A 215 16.54 32.00 1.17
C ARG A 215 17.30 30.95 0.35
N VAL A 216 16.93 29.69 0.46
CA VAL A 216 17.52 28.61 -0.36
C VAL A 216 17.23 28.89 -1.83
N VAL A 217 15.97 29.16 -2.19
CA VAL A 217 15.59 29.48 -3.58
C VAL A 217 16.35 30.71 -4.09
N ALA A 218 16.38 31.80 -3.32
CA ALA A 218 17.09 33.02 -3.67
C ALA A 218 18.57 32.78 -4.02
N SER A 219 19.24 31.85 -3.34
CA SER A 219 20.65 31.53 -3.59
C SER A 219 20.92 30.85 -4.94
N PHE A 220 19.90 30.31 -5.59
CA PHE A 220 20.01 29.62 -6.88
C PHE A 220 19.32 30.34 -8.03
N LEU A 221 18.72 31.51 -7.79
CA LEU A 221 18.08 32.28 -8.85
C LEU A 221 19.11 32.98 -9.74
N PRO A 222 18.89 33.01 -11.06
CA PRO A 222 19.71 33.84 -11.97
C PRO A 222 19.59 35.33 -11.63
N GLU A 223 20.57 36.14 -12.02
CA GLU A 223 20.64 37.59 -11.69
C GLU A 223 19.37 38.40 -12.03
N ARG A 224 18.60 37.98 -13.04
CA ARG A 224 17.36 38.66 -13.47
C ARG A 224 16.11 38.23 -12.70
N TRP A 225 16.24 37.23 -11.84
CA TRP A 225 15.16 36.66 -11.06
C TRP A 225 15.37 36.97 -9.58
N SER A 226 14.27 37.28 -8.92
CA SER A 226 14.22 37.37 -7.47
C SER A 226 13.05 36.54 -6.96
N THR A 227 13.03 36.27 -5.66
CA THR A 227 11.94 35.55 -5.03
C THR A 227 10.62 36.32 -5.13
N GLU A 228 10.66 37.66 -5.14
CA GLU A 228 9.50 38.52 -5.38
C GLU A 228 8.94 38.32 -6.79
N ILE A 229 9.81 38.31 -7.80
CA ILE A 229 9.40 38.06 -9.19
C ILE A 229 8.72 36.68 -9.32
N LEU A 230 9.22 35.65 -8.63
CA LEU A 230 8.57 34.33 -8.61
C LEU A 230 7.15 34.37 -8.04
N VAL A 231 6.96 35.07 -6.91
CA VAL A 231 5.64 35.23 -6.29
C VAL A 231 4.70 36.02 -7.18
N ASP A 232 5.20 37.09 -7.82
CA ASP A 232 4.44 37.89 -8.78
C ASP A 232 4.03 37.06 -10.00
N CYS A 233 4.93 36.21 -10.55
CA CYS A 233 4.57 35.30 -11.65
C CYS A 233 3.44 34.33 -11.27
N VAL A 234 3.45 33.77 -10.06
CA VAL A 234 2.35 32.93 -9.58
C VAL A 234 1.06 33.74 -9.46
N TRP A 235 1.14 34.95 -8.91
CA TRP A 235 -0.01 35.82 -8.70
C TRP A 235 -0.66 36.26 -10.02
N ASP A 236 0.16 36.58 -11.01
CA ASP A 236 -0.28 37.01 -12.35
C ASP A 236 -0.63 35.81 -13.26
N GLY A 237 -0.38 34.58 -12.79
CA GLY A 237 -0.61 33.37 -13.57
C GLY A 237 0.32 33.22 -14.78
N ASP A 238 1.53 33.79 -14.72
CA ASP A 238 2.56 33.67 -15.75
C ASP A 238 3.33 32.34 -15.60
N TRP A 239 2.60 31.25 -15.79
CA TRP A 239 3.12 29.88 -15.73
C TRP A 239 4.19 29.62 -16.78
N ASP A 240 4.19 30.37 -17.89
CA ASP A 240 5.16 30.23 -18.98
C ASP A 240 6.54 30.75 -18.59
N ALA A 241 6.59 31.83 -17.80
CA ALA A 241 7.85 32.31 -17.25
C ALA A 241 8.45 31.29 -16.27
N LEU A 242 7.59 30.71 -15.41
CA LEU A 242 7.96 29.68 -14.44
C LEU A 242 8.47 28.40 -15.12
N GLU A 243 7.79 27.93 -16.17
CA GLU A 243 8.21 26.77 -16.97
C GLU A 243 9.58 27.00 -17.62
N ARG A 244 9.84 28.21 -18.15
CA ARG A 244 11.16 28.55 -18.72
C ARG A 244 12.26 28.64 -17.66
N LEU A 245 11.93 29.04 -16.44
CA LEU A 245 12.89 29.14 -15.34
C LEU A 245 13.27 27.77 -14.78
N ALA A 246 12.33 26.84 -14.67
CA ALA A 246 12.52 25.52 -14.06
C ALA A 246 13.85 24.81 -14.43
N PRO A 247 14.19 24.63 -15.73
CA PRO A 247 15.45 23.97 -16.09
C PRO A 247 16.70 24.77 -15.72
N VAL A 248 16.62 26.10 -15.75
CA VAL A 248 17.75 26.99 -15.38
C VAL A 248 18.00 26.89 -13.87
N LEU A 249 16.93 26.93 -13.08
CA LEU A 249 17.00 26.78 -11.62
C LEU A 249 17.56 25.40 -11.24
N ALA A 250 17.07 24.32 -11.85
CA ALA A 250 17.55 22.96 -11.62
C ALA A 250 19.06 22.81 -11.94
N ALA A 251 19.52 23.41 -13.04
CA ALA A 251 20.91 23.37 -13.45
C ALA A 251 21.82 24.15 -12.49
N ALA A 252 21.44 25.37 -12.09
CA ALA A 252 22.20 26.19 -11.14
C ALA A 252 22.32 25.49 -9.78
N TRP A 253 21.21 24.94 -9.27
CA TRP A 253 21.20 24.20 -8.02
C TRP A 253 22.04 22.91 -8.11
N GLY A 254 21.93 22.18 -9.22
CA GLY A 254 22.73 20.98 -9.46
C GLY A 254 24.24 21.25 -9.54
N HIS A 255 24.64 22.42 -10.06
CA HIS A 255 26.04 22.84 -10.16
C HIS A 255 26.66 23.10 -8.79
N GLU A 256 25.97 23.84 -7.92
CA GLU A 256 26.43 24.11 -6.55
C GLU A 256 26.51 22.84 -5.69
N GLN A 257 25.65 21.85 -5.95
CA GLN A 257 25.66 20.56 -5.25
C GLN A 257 26.43 19.45 -5.97
N GLU A 258 27.29 19.81 -6.93
CA GLU A 258 27.86 18.95 -7.98
C GLU A 258 28.27 17.53 -7.57
N GLY A 259 28.93 17.38 -6.42
CA GLY A 259 29.34 16.06 -5.93
C GLY A 259 28.20 15.26 -5.31
N ALA A 260 27.40 15.90 -4.45
CA ALA A 260 26.34 15.23 -3.70
C ALA A 260 25.09 14.98 -4.55
N ALA A 261 24.71 15.94 -5.40
CA ALA A 261 23.57 15.82 -6.31
C ALA A 261 23.81 14.73 -7.36
N ARG A 262 24.97 14.73 -8.04
CA ARG A 262 25.30 13.69 -9.04
C ARG A 262 25.37 12.29 -8.42
N ARG A 263 25.94 12.15 -7.22
CA ARG A 263 25.96 10.86 -6.50
C ARG A 263 24.55 10.38 -6.18
N ARG A 264 23.68 11.26 -5.67
CA ARG A 264 22.28 10.92 -5.37
C ARG A 264 21.49 10.58 -6.62
N ASP A 265 21.62 11.37 -7.68
CA ASP A 265 20.98 11.12 -8.97
C ASP A 265 21.39 9.76 -9.54
N LEU A 266 22.71 9.47 -9.62
CA LEU A 266 23.20 8.18 -10.11
C LEU A 266 22.74 7.02 -9.20
N ALA A 267 22.82 7.17 -7.88
CA ALA A 267 22.39 6.16 -6.94
C ALA A 267 20.88 5.88 -7.07
N ASN A 268 20.05 6.92 -7.13
CA ASN A 268 18.60 6.78 -7.24
C ASN A 268 18.18 6.25 -8.61
N ARG A 269 18.81 6.70 -9.71
CA ARG A 269 18.60 6.12 -11.05
C ARG A 269 19.00 4.65 -11.10
N ALA A 270 20.15 4.29 -10.52
CA ALA A 270 20.59 2.91 -10.44
C ALA A 270 19.59 2.08 -9.63
N LEU A 271 19.20 2.53 -8.44
CA LEU A 271 18.20 1.86 -7.60
C LEU A 271 16.86 1.68 -8.32
N ARG A 272 16.38 2.70 -9.05
CA ARG A 272 15.16 2.61 -9.88
C ARG A 272 15.30 1.58 -10.99
N ARG A 273 16.44 1.54 -11.69
CA ARG A 273 16.71 0.55 -12.74
C ARG A 273 16.81 -0.86 -12.16
N PHE A 274 17.47 -1.03 -11.02
CA PHE A 274 17.59 -2.32 -10.34
C PHE A 274 16.23 -2.79 -9.79
N SER A 275 15.40 -1.88 -9.25
CA SER A 275 14.05 -2.23 -8.81
C SER A 275 13.13 -2.58 -9.97
N ALA A 276 13.16 -1.81 -11.08
CA ALA A 276 12.39 -2.11 -12.29
C ALA A 276 12.78 -3.46 -12.90
N ARG A 277 14.07 -3.82 -12.84
CA ARG A 277 14.58 -5.14 -13.25
C ARG A 277 14.35 -6.25 -12.21
N ARG A 278 13.68 -5.96 -11.09
CA ARG A 278 13.42 -6.89 -9.98
C ARG A 278 14.71 -7.53 -9.41
N LEU A 279 15.83 -6.80 -9.49
CA LEU A 279 17.13 -7.23 -8.98
C LEU A 279 17.31 -6.88 -7.49
N LEU A 280 16.55 -5.91 -6.98
CA LEU A 280 16.47 -5.66 -5.55
C LEU A 280 15.47 -6.63 -4.91
N PRO A 281 15.78 -7.17 -3.72
CA PRO A 281 14.89 -8.10 -3.07
C PRO A 281 13.59 -7.37 -2.70
N PRO A 282 12.43 -7.85 -3.14
CA PRO A 282 11.17 -7.23 -2.79
C PRO A 282 10.90 -7.39 -1.29
N PRO A 283 9.96 -6.61 -0.73
CA PRO A 283 9.48 -6.89 0.62
C PRO A 283 9.04 -8.35 0.71
N ARG A 284 9.15 -8.96 1.89
CA ARG A 284 8.59 -10.30 2.09
C ARG A 284 7.07 -10.19 2.03
N GLY A 285 6.44 -10.93 1.12
CA GLY A 285 4.99 -11.05 1.08
C GLY A 285 4.44 -11.85 2.27
N LEU A 286 3.13 -12.02 2.29
CA LEU A 286 2.38 -12.76 3.30
C LEU A 286 1.84 -14.06 2.70
N SER A 287 1.83 -15.15 3.46
CA SER A 287 1.19 -16.41 3.08
C SER A 287 -0.01 -16.70 3.96
N VAL A 288 -1.16 -16.95 3.35
CA VAL A 288 -2.46 -17.13 4.01
C VAL A 288 -3.02 -18.48 3.60
N ALA A 289 -3.45 -19.30 4.56
CA ALA A 289 -4.26 -20.49 4.27
C ALA A 289 -5.73 -20.15 4.45
N LEU A 290 -6.52 -20.35 3.39
CA LEU A 290 -7.96 -20.15 3.41
C LEU A 290 -8.66 -21.50 3.57
N LEU A 291 -9.24 -21.71 4.74
CA LEU A 291 -9.95 -22.92 5.14
C LEU A 291 -11.45 -22.64 5.22
N GLY A 292 -12.25 -23.67 5.00
CA GLY A 292 -13.70 -23.54 5.02
C GLY A 292 -14.37 -24.68 4.27
N PRO A 293 -15.62 -25.03 4.65
CA PRO A 293 -16.36 -26.12 4.04
C PRO A 293 -16.76 -25.82 2.59
N GLU A 294 -17.06 -24.55 2.27
CA GLU A 294 -17.52 -24.15 0.95
C GLU A 294 -16.36 -23.71 0.02
N PRO A 295 -16.15 -24.37 -1.14
CA PRO A 295 -15.10 -23.96 -2.08
C PRO A 295 -15.40 -22.67 -2.86
N ALA A 296 -16.68 -22.35 -3.08
CA ALA A 296 -17.10 -21.21 -3.89
C ALA A 296 -16.80 -19.88 -3.18
N ALA A 297 -17.24 -19.72 -1.94
CA ALA A 297 -16.93 -18.55 -1.11
C ALA A 297 -15.42 -18.28 -1.01
N LYS A 298 -14.60 -19.33 -0.84
CA LYS A 298 -13.14 -19.18 -0.79
C LYS A 298 -12.53 -18.65 -2.09
N THR A 299 -13.02 -19.15 -3.22
CA THR A 299 -12.52 -18.73 -4.54
C THR A 299 -12.97 -17.30 -4.85
N ALA A 300 -14.22 -16.96 -4.53
CA ALA A 300 -14.76 -15.61 -4.68
C ALA A 300 -13.98 -14.60 -3.82
N LEU A 301 -13.81 -14.88 -2.53
CA LEU A 301 -13.02 -14.03 -1.63
C LEU A 301 -11.58 -13.86 -2.12
N ALA A 302 -10.93 -14.94 -2.57
CA ALA A 302 -9.56 -14.85 -3.07
C ALA A 302 -9.44 -14.02 -4.35
N ALA A 303 -10.46 -14.06 -5.23
CA ALA A 303 -10.53 -13.22 -6.41
C ALA A 303 -10.71 -11.73 -6.04
N GLU A 304 -11.61 -11.43 -5.09
CA GLU A 304 -11.84 -10.06 -4.62
C GLU A 304 -10.63 -9.47 -3.88
N LEU A 305 -9.97 -10.27 -3.04
CA LEU A 305 -8.66 -9.90 -2.47
C LEU A 305 -7.64 -9.66 -3.58
N GLY A 306 -7.67 -10.46 -4.65
CA GLY A 306 -6.80 -10.28 -5.82
C GLY A 306 -6.94 -8.93 -6.50
N ARG A 307 -8.12 -8.32 -6.44
CA ARG A 307 -8.42 -7.03 -7.07
C ARG A 307 -8.15 -5.83 -6.16
N THR A 308 -8.34 -6.01 -4.84
CA THR A 308 -8.39 -4.89 -3.89
C THR A 308 -7.20 -4.83 -2.93
N PHE A 309 -6.46 -5.93 -2.76
CA PHE A 309 -5.36 -5.97 -1.82
C PHE A 309 -4.13 -5.20 -2.33
N TYR A 310 -3.46 -4.43 -1.46
CA TYR A 310 -2.33 -3.58 -1.85
C TYR A 310 -1.16 -4.33 -2.49
N LEU A 311 -0.90 -5.56 -2.00
CA LEU A 311 0.13 -6.43 -2.56
C LEU A 311 -0.45 -7.30 -3.67
N PRO A 312 0.30 -7.57 -4.76
CA PRO A 312 -0.16 -8.50 -5.78
C PRO A 312 -0.47 -9.88 -5.18
N VAL A 313 -1.65 -10.40 -5.47
CA VAL A 313 -2.12 -11.67 -4.91
C VAL A 313 -1.79 -12.84 -5.83
N THR A 314 -1.52 -14.01 -5.26
CA THR A 314 -1.34 -15.25 -6.01
C THR A 314 -2.11 -16.36 -5.31
N PHE A 315 -3.04 -16.96 -6.05
CA PHE A 315 -3.91 -18.02 -5.54
C PHE A 315 -3.35 -19.39 -5.93
N ILE A 316 -3.17 -20.27 -4.94
CA ILE A 316 -2.63 -21.62 -5.14
C ILE A 316 -3.55 -22.62 -4.46
N ARG A 317 -4.18 -23.50 -5.24
CA ARG A 317 -5.00 -24.57 -4.68
C ARG A 317 -4.11 -25.70 -4.12
N MET A 318 -4.25 -26.04 -2.85
CA MET A 318 -3.50 -27.14 -2.19
C MET A 318 -4.34 -28.42 -2.07
N SER A 319 -5.02 -28.81 -3.14
CA SER A 319 -5.75 -30.08 -3.22
C SER A 319 -4.84 -31.26 -3.58
N ALA A 320 -5.19 -32.47 -3.13
CA ALA A 320 -4.54 -33.67 -3.64
C ALA A 320 -4.79 -33.80 -5.16
N PRO A 321 -3.83 -34.33 -5.93
CA PRO A 321 -4.04 -34.57 -7.35
C PRO A 321 -5.22 -35.54 -7.56
N PRO A 322 -6.00 -35.36 -8.65
CA PRO A 322 -7.10 -36.25 -8.94
C PRO A 322 -6.59 -37.69 -9.03
N ARG A 323 -7.35 -38.64 -8.46
CA ARG A 323 -7.00 -40.06 -8.59
C ARG A 323 -7.33 -40.49 -10.01
N SER A 324 -6.33 -40.91 -10.79
CA SER A 324 -6.62 -41.60 -12.05
C SER A 324 -7.38 -42.90 -11.73
N ARG A 325 -8.48 -43.15 -12.46
CA ARG A 325 -9.44 -44.21 -12.16
C ARG A 325 -8.92 -45.65 -12.40
N GLY A 326 -7.64 -45.85 -12.75
CA GLY A 326 -7.17 -47.14 -13.30
C GLY A 326 -5.97 -47.85 -12.66
N GLY A 327 -5.33 -47.36 -11.59
CA GLY A 327 -4.04 -47.91 -11.13
C GLY A 327 -4.02 -48.59 -9.75
N LYS A 328 -3.46 -49.81 -9.65
CA LYS A 328 -3.16 -50.55 -8.41
C LYS A 328 -2.07 -49.90 -7.51
N LEU A 329 -1.58 -48.70 -7.85
CA LEU A 329 -0.47 -48.00 -7.18
C LEU A 329 -0.92 -47.14 -5.97
N THR A 330 -1.59 -47.77 -5.00
CA THR A 330 -2.04 -47.09 -3.78
C THR A 330 -0.89 -46.55 -2.91
N ARG A 331 0.29 -47.18 -2.95
CA ARG A 331 1.49 -46.74 -2.20
C ARG A 331 2.20 -45.55 -2.82
N ALA A 332 2.36 -45.52 -4.15
CA ALA A 332 2.96 -44.38 -4.84
C ALA A 332 2.13 -43.10 -4.70
N TRP A 333 0.80 -43.22 -4.53
CA TRP A 333 -0.08 -42.07 -4.40
C TRP A 333 0.21 -41.19 -3.18
N LEU A 334 0.71 -41.74 -2.06
CA LEU A 334 1.13 -40.92 -0.91
C LEU A 334 2.31 -40.02 -1.27
N PHE A 335 3.34 -40.60 -1.90
CA PHE A 335 4.53 -39.88 -2.33
C PHE A 335 4.17 -38.81 -3.36
N VAL A 336 3.34 -39.14 -4.36
CA VAL A 336 2.85 -38.17 -5.35
C VAL A 336 2.15 -37.00 -4.66
N THR A 337 1.24 -37.27 -3.71
CA THR A 337 0.54 -36.21 -2.98
C THR A 337 1.50 -35.30 -2.21
N LEU A 338 2.51 -35.90 -1.56
CA LEU A 338 3.49 -35.17 -0.75
C LEU A 338 4.39 -34.30 -1.63
N VAL A 339 4.87 -34.83 -2.75
CA VAL A 339 5.64 -34.08 -3.76
C VAL A 339 4.81 -32.93 -4.32
N THR A 340 3.54 -33.16 -4.66
CA THR A 340 2.63 -32.10 -5.14
C THR A 340 2.46 -30.98 -4.09
N PHE A 341 2.26 -31.32 -2.82
CA PHE A 341 2.15 -30.30 -1.76
C PHE A 341 3.43 -29.51 -1.56
N TRP A 342 4.59 -30.17 -1.55
CA TRP A 342 5.87 -29.48 -1.45
C TRP A 342 6.14 -28.59 -2.65
N HIS A 343 5.89 -29.06 -3.86
CA HIS A 343 6.02 -28.24 -5.06
C HIS A 343 5.15 -26.99 -4.95
N ARG A 344 3.85 -27.13 -4.67
CA ARG A 344 2.93 -25.98 -4.58
C ARG A 344 3.30 -25.03 -3.43
N TYR A 345 3.73 -25.57 -2.29
CA TYR A 345 4.25 -24.77 -1.18
C TYR A 345 5.53 -24.00 -1.55
N LEU A 346 6.49 -24.64 -2.22
CA LEU A 346 7.73 -23.99 -2.66
C LEU A 346 7.47 -22.93 -3.72
N THR A 347 6.54 -23.17 -4.66
CA THR A 347 6.06 -22.17 -5.61
C THR A 347 5.45 -20.98 -4.85
N GLY A 348 4.58 -21.23 -3.87
CA GLY A 348 4.03 -20.19 -3.01
C GLY A 348 5.11 -19.42 -2.25
N ARG A 349 6.08 -20.11 -1.66
CA ARG A 349 7.21 -19.49 -0.93
C ARG A 349 8.07 -18.63 -1.84
N GLN A 350 8.30 -19.05 -3.08
CA GLN A 350 9.01 -18.26 -4.08
C GLN A 350 8.24 -16.99 -4.44
N ARG A 351 6.91 -17.08 -4.63
CA ARG A 351 6.04 -15.93 -4.93
C ARG A 351 5.93 -14.97 -3.74
N ARG A 352 5.84 -15.50 -2.52
CA ARG A 352 5.91 -14.72 -1.27
C ARG A 352 7.26 -14.00 -1.16
N GLY A 353 8.36 -14.68 -1.48
CA GLY A 353 9.69 -14.09 -1.56
C GLY A 353 9.82 -12.99 -2.62
N LYS A 354 8.84 -12.89 -3.54
CA LYS A 354 8.69 -11.82 -4.53
C LYS A 354 7.77 -10.66 -4.06
N GLY A 355 7.39 -10.62 -2.79
CA GLY A 355 6.52 -9.57 -2.22
C GLY A 355 5.03 -9.74 -2.46
N ARG A 356 4.58 -10.93 -2.83
CA ARG A 356 3.17 -11.21 -3.11
C ARG A 356 2.40 -11.75 -1.90
N LEU A 357 1.11 -11.42 -1.82
CA LEU A 357 0.18 -12.12 -0.94
C LEU A 357 -0.14 -13.49 -1.57
N VAL A 358 0.21 -14.58 -0.91
CA VAL A 358 -0.04 -15.94 -1.41
C VAL A 358 -1.19 -16.56 -0.63
N ILE A 359 -2.29 -16.81 -1.32
CA ILE A 359 -3.47 -17.45 -0.74
C ILE A 359 -3.48 -18.92 -1.13
N PHE A 360 -3.41 -19.80 -0.14
CA PHE A 360 -3.57 -21.23 -0.33
C PHE A 360 -5.04 -21.61 -0.13
N ASP A 361 -5.74 -22.02 -1.20
CA ASP A 361 -7.06 -22.65 -1.07
C ASP A 361 -6.90 -24.09 -0.62
N ARG A 362 -7.40 -24.34 0.59
CA ARG A 362 -7.09 -25.54 1.39
C ARG A 362 -5.63 -25.53 1.82
N TYR A 363 -5.32 -26.33 2.83
CA TYR A 363 -3.94 -26.51 3.25
C TYR A 363 -3.72 -27.94 3.75
N THR A 364 -2.48 -28.27 4.11
CA THR A 364 -2.16 -29.56 4.76
C THR A 364 -3.02 -29.79 6.01
N TYR A 365 -3.51 -28.72 6.64
CA TYR A 365 -4.42 -28.76 7.78
C TYR A 365 -5.75 -29.50 7.52
N ASP A 366 -6.25 -29.59 6.29
CA ASP A 366 -7.43 -30.41 5.95
C ASP A 366 -7.24 -31.90 6.34
N TYR A 367 -5.99 -32.38 6.34
CA TYR A 367 -5.67 -33.75 6.76
C TYR A 367 -5.75 -33.95 8.27
N ARG A 368 -5.75 -32.87 9.07
CA ARG A 368 -5.91 -32.92 10.53
C ARG A 368 -7.36 -33.04 10.97
N LEU A 369 -8.33 -32.74 10.11
CA LEU A 369 -9.76 -32.87 10.41
C LEU A 369 -10.12 -34.33 10.75
N PRO A 370 -11.08 -34.63 11.63
CA PRO A 370 -11.55 -36.01 11.84
C PRO A 370 -12.07 -36.63 10.52
N PRO A 371 -11.71 -37.88 10.17
CA PRO A 371 -12.20 -38.49 8.95
C PRO A 371 -13.70 -38.78 9.08
N ALA A 372 -14.46 -38.67 7.99
CA ALA A 372 -15.88 -39.00 7.99
C ALA A 372 -16.18 -40.46 8.35
N LYS A 373 -15.25 -41.38 8.04
CA LYS A 373 -15.34 -42.79 8.41
C LYS A 373 -14.11 -43.18 9.22
N PRO A 374 -14.23 -44.09 10.22
CA PRO A 374 -13.09 -44.53 11.00
C PRO A 374 -11.99 -45.06 10.09
N ALA A 375 -10.83 -44.38 10.11
CA ALA A 375 -9.67 -44.78 9.32
C ALA A 375 -8.92 -45.90 10.01
N ARG A 376 -8.50 -46.92 9.24
CA ARG A 376 -7.54 -47.95 9.69
C ARG A 376 -6.23 -47.29 10.15
N ALA A 377 -5.44 -47.97 10.98
CA ALA A 377 -4.19 -47.44 11.56
C ALA A 377 -3.26 -46.77 10.52
N LEU A 378 -3.02 -47.43 9.38
CA LEU A 378 -2.25 -46.87 8.27
C LEU A 378 -2.84 -45.58 7.69
N GLY A 379 -4.17 -45.48 7.64
CA GLY A 379 -4.87 -44.26 7.23
C GLY A 379 -4.67 -43.12 8.21
N LYS A 380 -4.64 -43.40 9.53
CA LYS A 380 -4.33 -42.40 10.57
C LYS A 380 -2.90 -41.90 10.43
N LEU A 381 -1.92 -42.80 10.30
CA LEU A 381 -0.51 -42.45 10.11
C LEU A 381 -0.30 -41.60 8.86
N ARG A 382 -0.92 -42.00 7.73
CA ARG A 382 -0.87 -41.25 6.48
C ARG A 382 -1.35 -39.81 6.66
N ARG A 383 -2.48 -39.61 7.35
CA ARG A 383 -3.05 -38.28 7.58
C ARG A 383 -2.19 -37.45 8.52
N LEU A 384 -1.55 -38.07 9.51
CA LEU A 384 -0.59 -37.41 10.37
C LEU A 384 0.60 -36.87 9.55
N ILE A 385 1.16 -37.69 8.66
CA ILE A 385 2.26 -37.28 7.77
C ILE A 385 1.81 -36.13 6.85
N LEU A 386 0.70 -36.30 6.15
CA LEU A 386 0.20 -35.27 5.22
C LEU A 386 -0.19 -33.97 5.94
N GLY A 387 -0.73 -34.07 7.15
CA GLY A 387 -1.11 -32.91 7.97
C GLY A 387 0.06 -32.11 8.54
N ARG A 388 1.29 -32.62 8.39
CA ARG A 388 2.55 -31.97 8.80
C ARG A 388 3.53 -31.80 7.65
N ALA A 389 3.12 -32.09 6.42
CA ALA A 389 4.02 -32.13 5.28
C ALA A 389 4.61 -30.76 4.94
N CYS A 390 3.86 -29.68 5.09
CA CYS A 390 4.32 -28.32 4.78
C CYS A 390 4.44 -27.48 6.07
N PRO A 391 5.38 -26.51 6.13
CA PRO A 391 5.46 -25.52 7.20
C PRO A 391 4.16 -24.73 7.38
N ALA A 392 3.98 -24.07 8.53
CA ALA A 392 2.81 -23.22 8.75
C ALA A 392 2.80 -22.01 7.80
N PRO A 393 1.61 -21.57 7.33
CA PRO A 393 1.46 -20.26 6.70
C PRO A 393 1.62 -19.15 7.77
N ASP A 394 1.70 -17.89 7.36
CA ASP A 394 1.80 -16.77 8.31
C ASP A 394 0.46 -16.46 8.98
N VAL A 395 -0.66 -16.67 8.27
CA VAL A 395 -2.02 -16.49 8.78
C VAL A 395 -2.90 -17.64 8.30
N VAL A 396 -3.83 -18.08 9.14
CA VAL A 396 -4.89 -19.01 8.75
C VAL A 396 -6.23 -18.30 8.86
N VAL A 397 -7.00 -18.27 7.79
CA VAL A 397 -8.38 -17.74 7.79
C VAL A 397 -9.33 -18.91 7.63
N VAL A 398 -10.26 -19.05 8.57
CA VAL A 398 -11.31 -20.07 8.57
C VAL A 398 -12.63 -19.36 8.31
N LEU A 399 -13.22 -19.62 7.14
CA LEU A 399 -14.54 -19.12 6.78
C LEU A 399 -15.61 -20.00 7.42
N ASP A 400 -16.39 -19.40 8.30
CA ASP A 400 -17.50 -20.03 9.00
C ASP A 400 -18.82 -19.66 8.32
N ASP A 401 -19.32 -20.52 7.43
CA ASP A 401 -20.64 -20.33 6.81
C ASP A 401 -21.69 -21.18 7.56
N PRO A 402 -22.63 -20.56 8.29
CA PRO A 402 -23.69 -21.28 9.01
C PRO A 402 -24.73 -21.90 8.06
N THR A 403 -24.77 -21.47 6.80
CA THR A 403 -25.75 -21.91 5.83
C THR A 403 -25.19 -23.03 4.95
N PRO A 404 -25.88 -24.18 4.81
CA PRO A 404 -25.44 -25.21 3.89
C PRO A 404 -25.55 -24.73 2.43
N PRO A 405 -24.56 -24.99 1.56
CA PRO A 405 -24.60 -24.54 0.18
C PRO A 405 -25.72 -25.25 -0.59
N LYS A 406 -26.43 -24.50 -1.45
CA LYS A 406 -27.53 -25.00 -2.30
C LYS A 406 -27.08 -26.13 -3.24
N VAL A 407 -25.85 -26.07 -3.75
CA VAL A 407 -25.28 -27.11 -4.62
C VAL A 407 -24.46 -28.07 -3.76
N ARG A 408 -25.05 -29.24 -3.48
CA ARG A 408 -24.45 -30.31 -2.67
C ARG A 408 -23.27 -30.98 -3.40
N LYS A 409 -22.11 -30.32 -3.45
CA LYS A 409 -20.83 -30.91 -3.89
C LYS A 409 -20.11 -31.68 -2.77
N LEU A 410 -20.55 -31.53 -1.51
CA LEU A 410 -20.09 -32.39 -0.43
C LEU A 410 -20.64 -33.80 -0.62
N ARG A 411 -19.89 -34.80 -0.16
CA ARG A 411 -20.35 -36.18 -0.23
C ARG A 411 -21.71 -36.31 0.46
N PRO A 412 -22.69 -37.02 -0.13
CA PRO A 412 -24.04 -37.11 0.40
C PRO A 412 -24.13 -37.61 1.85
N ASP A 413 -23.10 -38.34 2.32
CA ASP A 413 -23.09 -39.10 3.57
C ASP A 413 -22.63 -38.32 4.81
N VAL A 414 -22.23 -37.05 4.70
CA VAL A 414 -21.77 -36.26 5.86
C VAL A 414 -22.60 -34.98 6.02
N PRO A 415 -23.26 -34.76 7.17
CA PRO A 415 -23.98 -33.52 7.44
C PRO A 415 -23.05 -32.30 7.37
N TYR A 416 -23.49 -31.23 6.71
CA TYR A 416 -22.71 -30.00 6.52
C TYR A 416 -22.23 -29.42 7.87
N GLU A 417 -23.13 -29.33 8.85
CA GLU A 417 -22.83 -28.81 10.19
C GLU A 417 -21.69 -29.58 10.87
N SER A 418 -21.63 -30.90 10.66
CA SER A 418 -20.54 -31.72 11.21
C SER A 418 -19.18 -31.43 10.56
N VAL A 419 -19.17 -30.96 9.31
CA VAL A 419 -17.93 -30.53 8.62
C VAL A 419 -17.54 -29.14 9.09
N ARG A 420 -18.51 -28.22 9.19
CA ARG A 420 -18.33 -26.86 9.72
C ARG A 420 -17.70 -26.89 11.11
N GLN A 421 -18.29 -27.62 12.06
CA GLN A 421 -17.76 -27.76 13.41
C GLN A 421 -16.33 -28.32 13.46
N ARG A 422 -15.97 -29.25 12.57
CA ARG A 422 -14.59 -29.76 12.52
C ARG A 422 -13.58 -28.69 12.11
N TYR A 423 -13.96 -27.73 11.26
CA TYR A 423 -13.08 -26.61 10.91
C TYR A 423 -12.97 -25.62 12.07
N LEU A 424 -14.05 -25.36 12.81
CA LEU A 424 -14.03 -24.52 14.00
C LEU A 424 -13.17 -25.14 15.11
N ASP A 425 -13.34 -26.43 15.39
CA ASP A 425 -12.49 -27.20 16.31
C ASP A 425 -11.01 -27.18 15.90
N LEU A 426 -10.75 -27.19 14.59
CA LEU A 426 -9.39 -27.10 14.05
C LEU A 426 -8.82 -25.68 14.25
N ALA A 427 -9.61 -24.64 14.02
CA ALA A 427 -9.22 -23.24 14.20
C ALA A 427 -8.73 -22.98 15.64
N GLN A 428 -9.46 -23.50 16.63
CA GLN A 428 -9.10 -23.39 18.05
C GLN A 428 -7.72 -24.00 18.40
N ARG A 429 -7.20 -24.91 17.57
CA ARG A 429 -5.92 -25.61 17.79
C ARG A 429 -4.78 -25.04 16.94
N LEU A 430 -5.07 -24.12 16.03
CA LEU A 430 -4.08 -23.52 15.15
C LEU A 430 -3.64 -22.18 15.74
N PRO A 431 -2.32 -21.95 15.90
CA PRO A 431 -1.84 -20.62 16.26
C PRO A 431 -2.20 -19.65 15.13
N ASP A 432 -2.63 -18.44 15.49
CA ASP A 432 -2.93 -17.35 14.56
C ASP A 432 -4.07 -17.65 13.56
N ALA A 433 -5.00 -18.54 13.94
CA ALA A 433 -6.22 -18.77 13.18
C ALA A 433 -7.26 -17.68 13.45
N ILE A 434 -7.72 -17.08 12.36
CA ILE A 434 -8.77 -16.07 12.33
C ILE A 434 -10.04 -16.77 11.84
N VAL A 435 -11.06 -16.83 12.69
CA VAL A 435 -12.38 -17.31 12.29
C VAL A 435 -13.21 -16.10 11.86
N VAL A 436 -13.81 -16.18 10.68
CA VAL A 436 -14.67 -15.11 10.16
C VAL A 436 -15.98 -15.70 9.68
N GLU A 437 -17.09 -15.15 10.16
CA GLU A 437 -18.42 -15.56 9.76
C GLU A 437 -18.68 -15.13 8.31
N ALA A 438 -19.05 -16.09 7.47
CA ALA A 438 -19.45 -15.84 6.10
C ALA A 438 -20.94 -15.52 6.04
N PRO A 439 -21.36 -14.52 5.24
CA PRO A 439 -22.78 -14.24 5.06
C PRO A 439 -23.48 -15.44 4.44
N GLY A 440 -24.61 -15.83 5.03
CA GLY A 440 -25.35 -17.01 4.59
C GLY A 440 -25.76 -16.90 3.11
N SER A 441 -25.54 -17.98 2.37
CA SER A 441 -25.82 -18.05 0.91
C SER A 441 -27.30 -17.83 0.50
N HIS A 442 -28.23 -17.67 1.45
CA HIS A 442 -29.65 -17.43 1.20
C HIS A 442 -30.00 -15.96 0.89
N GLU A 443 -29.19 -14.98 1.30
CA GLU A 443 -29.48 -13.55 1.10
C GLU A 443 -28.85 -12.97 -0.18
N ALA A 444 -28.24 -13.85 -0.98
CA ALA A 444 -27.50 -13.57 -2.22
C ALA A 444 -28.25 -12.82 -3.33
N SER A 445 -29.56 -12.56 -3.17
CA SER A 445 -30.41 -12.08 -4.27
C SER A 445 -30.78 -10.59 -4.18
N SER A 446 -30.55 -9.91 -3.06
CA SER A 446 -30.85 -8.46 -2.96
C SER A 446 -30.10 -7.67 -1.88
N GLY A 447 -29.50 -8.31 -0.86
CA GLY A 447 -28.71 -7.65 0.20
C GLY A 447 -27.27 -8.12 0.37
N ALA A 448 -26.91 -9.30 -0.13
CA ALA A 448 -25.61 -9.96 0.13
C ALA A 448 -24.35 -9.27 -0.43
N SER A 449 -24.51 -8.29 -1.32
CA SER A 449 -23.35 -7.53 -1.79
C SER A 449 -22.68 -6.80 -0.62
N MET A 450 -23.48 -6.25 0.30
CA MET A 450 -22.96 -5.47 1.43
C MET A 450 -22.24 -6.34 2.46
N ASP A 451 -22.78 -7.51 2.80
CA ASP A 451 -22.16 -8.37 3.82
C ASP A 451 -20.91 -9.09 3.31
N THR A 452 -20.90 -9.47 2.02
CA THR A 452 -19.70 -10.07 1.40
C THR A 452 -18.57 -9.04 1.32
N GLU A 453 -18.93 -7.80 1.05
CA GLU A 453 -18.01 -6.67 0.98
C GLU A 453 -17.47 -6.31 2.37
N GLN A 454 -18.32 -6.27 3.39
CA GLN A 454 -17.88 -6.08 4.79
C GLN A 454 -16.94 -7.20 5.25
N LEU A 455 -17.28 -8.46 4.95
CA LEU A 455 -16.42 -9.61 5.21
C LEU A 455 -15.05 -9.46 4.55
N ARG A 456 -15.02 -9.07 3.27
CA ARG A 456 -13.78 -8.84 2.53
C ARG A 456 -12.95 -7.72 3.17
N ARG A 457 -13.56 -6.61 3.59
CA ARG A 457 -12.90 -5.50 4.28
C ARG A 457 -12.29 -5.95 5.60
N ASP A 458 -13.03 -6.71 6.39
CA ASP A 458 -12.55 -7.20 7.69
C ASP A 458 -11.39 -8.18 7.54
N ILE A 459 -11.46 -9.09 6.56
CA ILE A 459 -10.35 -9.99 6.24
C ILE A 459 -9.14 -9.20 5.73
N THR A 460 -9.34 -8.23 4.84
CA THR A 460 -8.27 -7.36 4.32
C THR A 460 -7.57 -6.63 5.47
N ALA A 461 -8.33 -6.02 6.38
CA ALA A 461 -7.78 -5.33 7.54
C ALA A 461 -6.97 -6.25 8.45
N GLN A 462 -7.45 -7.47 8.70
CA GLN A 462 -6.76 -8.43 9.54
C GLN A 462 -5.48 -8.97 8.90
N LEU A 463 -5.53 -9.30 7.60
CA LEU A 463 -4.34 -9.71 6.84
C LEU A 463 -3.30 -8.58 6.79
N TRP A 464 -3.74 -7.33 6.62
CA TRP A 464 -2.85 -6.18 6.63
C TRP A 464 -2.21 -5.95 7.99
N ARG A 465 -2.97 -6.05 9.09
CA ARG A 465 -2.41 -5.96 10.46
C ARG A 465 -1.34 -7.03 10.70
N ALA A 466 -1.58 -8.26 10.26
CA ALA A 466 -0.59 -9.34 10.36
C ALA A 466 0.67 -9.03 9.54
N TYR A 467 0.51 -8.50 8.33
CA TYR A 467 1.61 -8.03 7.49
C TYR A 467 2.40 -6.88 8.16
N ALA A 468 1.72 -5.88 8.71
CA ALA A 468 2.33 -4.73 9.38
C ALA A 468 3.07 -5.14 10.67
N ALA A 469 2.54 -6.11 11.41
CA ALA A 469 3.14 -6.63 12.64
C ALA A 469 4.42 -7.42 12.37
N ALA A 470 4.51 -8.10 11.22
CA ALA A 470 5.65 -8.93 10.87
C ALA A 470 6.97 -8.14 10.97
N PRO A 471 8.05 -8.72 11.54
CA PRO A 471 9.32 -8.04 11.61
C PRO A 471 9.79 -7.74 10.19
N PRO A 472 10.21 -6.48 9.90
CA PRO A 472 10.78 -6.18 8.61
C PRO A 472 11.98 -7.09 8.39
N THR A 473 12.22 -7.47 7.14
CA THR A 473 13.38 -8.30 6.80
C THR A 473 14.62 -7.42 7.05
N SER A 474 15.23 -7.59 8.23
CA SER A 474 16.06 -6.59 8.91
C SER A 474 17.30 -6.16 8.12
N TRP A 475 17.72 -6.94 7.13
CA TRP A 475 18.87 -6.63 6.28
C TRP A 475 18.54 -5.65 5.14
N LEU A 476 17.30 -5.63 4.64
CA LEU A 476 16.89 -4.78 3.50
C LEU A 476 16.78 -3.30 3.88
N LEU A 477 16.19 -3.01 5.04
CA LEU A 477 16.09 -1.63 5.55
C LEU A 477 17.45 -1.05 5.93
N ARG A 478 18.41 -1.90 6.34
CA ARG A 478 19.79 -1.47 6.64
C ARG A 478 20.57 -1.12 5.38
N LEU A 479 20.44 -1.91 4.31
CA LEU A 479 21.10 -1.63 3.02
C LEU A 479 20.58 -0.35 2.37
N GLY A 480 19.28 -0.12 2.36
CA GLY A 480 18.70 1.13 1.84
C GLY A 480 19.24 2.36 2.58
N GLY A 481 19.28 2.30 3.91
CA GLY A 481 19.82 3.40 4.72
C GLY A 481 21.34 3.59 4.63
N LEU A 482 22.11 2.55 4.28
CA LEU A 482 23.55 2.63 4.05
C LEU A 482 23.90 3.15 2.66
N LEU A 483 23.08 2.87 1.64
CA LEU A 483 23.28 3.36 0.27
C LEU A 483 22.79 4.81 0.08
N GLN A 484 21.93 5.30 0.97
CA GLN A 484 21.42 6.67 0.96
C GLN A 484 22.18 7.63 1.88
N ARG A 485 23.08 7.11 2.74
CA ARG A 485 24.06 7.91 3.48
C ARG A 485 25.31 8.06 2.64
#